data_AF-Q4U3Y5-F1
#
_entry.id   AF-Q4U3Y5-F1
#
_cell.length_a   1.000
_cell.length_b   1.000
_cell.length_c   1.000
_cell.angle_alpha   90.00
_cell.angle_beta   90.00
_cell.angle_gamma   90.00
#
_symmetry.space_group_name_H-M   'P 1'
#
loop_
_entity.id
_entity.type
_entity.pdbx_description
1 polymer ?
#
loop_
_entity_poly.entity_id
_entity_poly.type
_entity_poly.pdbx_seq_one_letter_code
_entity_poly.pdbx_strand_id
1 'polypeptide(L)'
;PLFVMCAENLMSKLEAMVANDSTVSLAPVLSECLLNVIFSTTLGANVVEEREAKHILNNLDILFQMISARAINALHHIDWVYKHTNNCKIESASRAACYSVVDKVLASRRSALENEFYEANDSPAMLDRLLSVNEDGPLSDTEIVQNIYSIVGAGNDTTAHSLGHTCLFLAMHPAVQRKLYQELRDVFYSADEPITEEKLKQLSYMECVIKESLRLAPPGATVAREAQEDLTVEGQLIPRGTTVVVSLFALHRRKDFWGADAERFDPDRFLSERCKNRMGCAFMPFNTGSRNCIGSRYAMQIMK
;
A
#
# COMPACT_ATOMS: atom_id res chain seq x y z
N PRO A 1 18.26 -6.81 0.19
CA PRO A 1 18.47 -7.70 1.37
C PRO A 1 17.20 -7.88 2.23
N LEU A 2 16.62 -6.80 2.77
CA LEU A 2 15.45 -6.88 3.67
C LEU A 2 14.21 -7.50 2.99
N PHE A 3 13.84 -7.02 1.80
CA PHE A 3 12.66 -7.53 1.07
C PHE A 3 12.80 -9.02 0.76
N VAL A 4 14.01 -9.46 0.37
CA VAL A 4 14.32 -10.86 0.07
C VAL A 4 14.14 -11.73 1.32
N MET A 5 14.72 -11.33 2.46
CA MET A 5 14.57 -12.06 3.73
C MET A 5 13.10 -12.17 4.17
N CYS A 6 12.31 -11.11 4.04
CA CYS A 6 10.88 -11.16 4.36
C CYS A 6 10.11 -12.05 3.38
N ALA A 7 10.45 -12.02 2.09
CA ALA A 7 9.86 -12.90 1.08
C ALA A 7 10.21 -14.38 1.33
N GLU A 8 11.45 -14.70 1.70
CA GLU A 8 11.88 -16.06 2.08
C GLU A 8 11.08 -16.57 3.29
N ASN A 9 10.95 -15.75 4.34
CA ASN A 9 10.14 -16.09 5.51
C ASN A 9 8.66 -16.31 5.15
N LEU A 10 8.10 -15.49 4.25
CA LEU A 10 6.77 -15.68 3.71
C LEU A 10 6.64 -17.02 2.98
N MET A 11 7.61 -17.35 2.13
CA MET A 11 7.62 -18.62 1.38
C MET A 11 7.71 -19.83 2.32
N SER A 12 8.58 -19.81 3.32
CA SER A 12 8.67 -20.89 4.32
C SER A 12 7.36 -21.07 5.10
N LYS A 13 6.67 -19.97 5.45
CA LYS A 13 5.34 -20.04 6.08
C LYS A 13 4.31 -20.66 5.14
N LEU A 14 4.27 -20.24 3.88
CA LEU A 14 3.33 -20.77 2.89
C LEU A 14 3.56 -22.26 2.64
N GLU A 15 4.82 -22.69 2.49
CA GLU A 15 5.20 -24.10 2.33
C GLU A 15 4.70 -24.97 3.49
N ALA A 16 4.86 -24.50 4.73
CA ALA A 16 4.36 -25.19 5.91
C ALA A 16 2.82 -25.30 5.92
N MET A 17 2.11 -24.29 5.40
CA MET A 17 0.64 -24.29 5.36
C MET A 17 0.07 -25.20 4.26
N VAL A 18 0.75 -25.31 3.11
CA VAL A 18 0.30 -26.14 1.98
C VAL A 18 0.73 -27.60 2.07
N ALA A 19 1.53 -27.98 3.07
CA ALA A 19 2.06 -29.34 3.24
C ALA A 19 0.99 -30.46 3.29
N ASN A 20 -0.28 -30.12 3.51
CA ASN A 20 -1.41 -31.06 3.57
C ASN A 20 -2.46 -30.83 2.46
N ASP A 21 -2.06 -30.33 1.28
CA ASP A 21 -2.97 -29.96 0.17
C ASP A 21 -4.10 -28.99 0.59
N SER A 22 -3.81 -28.12 1.56
CA SER A 22 -4.79 -27.22 2.14
C SER A 22 -4.95 -25.93 1.32
N THR A 23 -6.17 -25.39 1.28
CA THR A 23 -6.40 -24.05 0.71
C THR A 23 -6.01 -23.00 1.74
N VAL A 24 -5.12 -22.08 1.36
CA VAL A 24 -4.58 -21.03 2.23
C VAL A 24 -5.08 -19.66 1.77
N SER A 25 -5.59 -18.87 2.71
CA SER A 25 -5.85 -17.45 2.48
C SER A 25 -4.53 -16.68 2.52
N LEU A 26 -4.16 -16.03 1.42
CA LEU A 26 -2.92 -15.26 1.32
C LEU A 26 -2.97 -13.95 2.11
N ALA A 27 -4.14 -13.30 2.23
CA ALA A 27 -4.23 -11.94 2.77
C ALA A 27 -3.63 -11.80 4.18
N PRO A 28 -3.92 -12.67 5.17
CA PRO A 28 -3.32 -12.54 6.50
C PRO A 28 -1.80 -12.69 6.49
N VAL A 29 -1.28 -13.62 5.69
CA VAL A 29 0.16 -13.93 5.62
C VAL A 29 0.91 -12.79 4.92
N LEU A 30 0.34 -12.24 3.85
CA LEU A 30 0.87 -11.08 3.14
C LEU A 30 0.88 -9.84 4.02
N SER A 31 -0.22 -9.55 4.73
CA SER A 31 -0.28 -8.42 5.66
C SER A 31 0.75 -8.51 6.78
N GLU A 32 1.00 -9.70 7.33
CA GLU A 32 2.03 -9.87 8.35
C GLU A 32 3.45 -9.63 7.79
N CYS A 33 3.74 -10.20 6.61
CA CYS A 33 5.03 -10.01 5.95
C CYS A 33 5.29 -8.53 5.62
N LEU A 34 4.32 -7.87 5.00
CA LEU A 34 4.42 -6.47 4.59
C LEU A 34 4.52 -5.54 5.78
N LEU A 35 3.79 -5.81 6.87
CA LEU A 35 3.92 -5.04 8.10
C LEU A 35 5.38 -5.06 8.59
N ASN A 36 5.99 -6.24 8.66
CA ASN A 36 7.39 -6.37 9.09
C ASN A 36 8.35 -5.61 8.18
N VAL A 37 8.17 -5.71 6.86
CA VAL A 37 8.97 -4.95 5.89
C VAL A 37 8.85 -3.45 6.12
N ILE A 38 7.61 -2.94 6.27
CA ILE A 38 7.34 -1.52 6.44
C ILE A 38 7.89 -1.03 7.77
N PHE A 39 7.74 -1.78 8.86
CA PHE A 39 8.30 -1.43 10.15
C PHE A 39 9.83 -1.34 10.08
N SER A 40 10.49 -2.32 9.48
CA SER A 40 11.94 -2.31 9.34
C SER A 40 12.44 -1.16 8.43
N THR A 41 11.77 -0.87 7.31
CA THR A 41 12.19 0.26 6.45
C THR A 41 11.82 1.63 7.00
N THR A 42 10.69 1.74 7.71
CA THR A 42 10.19 3.04 8.21
C THR A 42 10.84 3.40 9.53
N LEU A 43 10.99 2.44 10.45
CA LEU A 43 11.43 2.70 11.83
C LEU A 43 12.89 2.33 12.09
N GLY A 44 13.55 1.62 11.16
CA GLY A 44 14.93 1.15 11.34
C GLY A 44 15.07 0.17 12.50
N ALA A 45 13.95 -0.42 12.96
CA ALA A 45 13.90 -1.37 14.05
C ALA A 45 13.94 -2.81 13.52
N ASN A 46 14.41 -3.73 14.38
CA ASN A 46 14.28 -5.17 14.16
C ASN A 46 12.80 -5.56 14.03
N VAL A 47 12.54 -6.71 13.38
CA VAL A 47 11.21 -7.27 13.15
C VAL A 47 10.36 -7.18 14.42
N VAL A 48 9.17 -6.58 14.30
CA VAL A 48 8.21 -6.44 15.40
C VAL A 48 7.85 -7.83 15.94
N GLU A 49 7.71 -7.97 17.25
CA GLU A 49 7.25 -9.23 17.82
C GLU A 49 5.92 -9.64 17.18
N GLU A 50 5.76 -10.92 16.83
CA GLU A 50 4.58 -11.43 16.13
C GLU A 50 3.26 -11.02 16.82
N ARG A 51 3.27 -10.97 18.16
CA ARG A 51 2.14 -10.53 18.96
C ARG A 51 1.79 -9.05 18.71
N GLU A 52 2.77 -8.17 18.66
CA GLU A 52 2.58 -6.74 18.42
C GLU A 52 2.17 -6.48 16.96
N ALA A 53 2.75 -7.22 16.02
CA ALA A 53 2.36 -7.17 14.60
C ALA A 53 0.88 -7.52 14.43
N LYS A 54 0.43 -8.66 14.99
CA LYS A 54 -0.98 -9.06 15.00
C LYS A 54 -1.87 -8.04 15.70
N HIS A 55 -1.39 -7.42 16.77
CA HIS A 55 -2.15 -6.40 17.49
C HIS A 55 -2.38 -5.15 16.63
N ILE A 56 -1.37 -4.69 15.90
CA ILE A 56 -1.49 -3.56 14.97
C ILE A 56 -2.45 -3.92 13.83
N LEU A 57 -2.26 -5.06 13.16
CA LEU A 57 -3.08 -5.49 12.02
C LEU A 57 -4.56 -5.54 12.39
N ASN A 58 -4.91 -6.21 13.50
CA ASN A 58 -6.30 -6.33 13.93
C ASN A 58 -6.94 -4.95 14.21
N ASN A 59 -6.19 -4.01 14.80
CA ASN A 59 -6.70 -2.67 15.06
C ASN A 59 -6.80 -1.82 13.80
N LEU A 60 -5.87 -1.95 12.86
CA LEU A 60 -5.97 -1.31 11.54
C LEU A 60 -7.21 -1.79 10.78
N ASP A 61 -7.49 -3.09 10.78
CA ASP A 61 -8.69 -3.65 10.14
C ASP A 61 -9.97 -3.05 10.74
N ILE A 62 -10.05 -2.97 12.07
CA ILE A 62 -11.17 -2.33 12.77
C ILE A 62 -11.29 -0.87 12.34
N LEU A 63 -10.18 -0.14 12.26
CA LEU A 63 -10.18 1.28 11.87
C LEU A 63 -10.67 1.45 10.43
N PHE A 64 -10.19 0.65 9.48
CA PHE A 64 -10.68 0.70 8.09
C PHE A 64 -12.17 0.35 7.99
N GLN A 65 -12.65 -0.63 8.77
CA GLN A 65 -14.08 -0.95 8.83
C GLN A 65 -14.90 0.22 9.40
N MET A 66 -14.45 0.87 10.47
CA MET A 66 -15.14 2.01 11.07
C MET A 66 -15.16 3.21 10.13
N ILE A 67 -14.05 3.52 9.46
CA ILE A 67 -13.94 4.58 8.46
C ILE A 67 -14.90 4.29 7.30
N SER A 68 -14.92 3.06 6.80
CA SER A 68 -15.81 2.65 5.69
C SER A 68 -17.29 2.74 6.09
N ALA A 69 -17.64 2.27 7.29
CA ALA A 69 -19.00 2.37 7.82
C ALA A 69 -19.44 3.83 8.03
N ARG A 70 -18.53 4.70 8.47
CA ARG A 70 -18.77 6.13 8.61
C ARG A 70 -18.96 6.81 7.25
N ALA A 71 -18.15 6.44 6.24
CA ALA A 71 -18.21 7.03 4.90
C ALA A 71 -19.61 6.90 4.26
N ILE A 72 -20.28 5.76 4.46
CA ILE A 72 -21.60 5.48 3.88
C ILE A 72 -22.78 5.83 4.80
N ASN A 73 -22.53 6.33 6.01
CA ASN A 73 -23.57 6.67 6.97
C ASN A 73 -23.69 8.18 7.17
N ALA A 74 -24.73 8.77 6.57
CA ALA A 74 -24.97 10.22 6.61
C ALA A 74 -25.04 10.81 8.03
N LEU A 75 -25.61 10.07 8.99
CA LEU A 75 -25.71 10.53 10.38
C LEU A 75 -24.35 10.57 11.07
N HIS A 76 -23.42 9.69 10.68
CA HIS A 76 -22.06 9.66 11.23
C HIS A 76 -21.17 10.79 10.69
N HIS A 77 -21.59 11.53 9.67
CA HIS A 77 -20.90 12.75 9.22
C HIS A 77 -21.09 13.93 10.18
N ILE A 78 -22.15 13.90 11.00
CA ILE A 78 -22.33 14.87 12.07
C ILE A 78 -21.44 14.46 13.24
N ASP A 79 -20.31 15.15 13.43
CA ASP A 79 -19.31 14.82 14.46
C ASP A 79 -19.91 14.67 15.85
N TRP A 80 -20.86 15.53 16.22
CA TRP A 80 -21.52 15.45 17.51
C TRP A 80 -22.29 14.12 17.66
N VAL A 81 -23.04 13.69 16.64
CA VAL A 81 -23.74 12.40 16.66
C VAL A 81 -22.72 11.28 16.74
N TYR A 82 -21.69 11.32 15.89
CA TYR A 82 -20.68 10.26 15.82
C TYR A 82 -19.96 10.03 17.15
N LYS A 83 -19.58 11.10 17.86
CA LYS A 83 -18.92 11.03 19.17
C LYS A 83 -19.70 10.24 20.24
N HIS A 84 -21.03 10.17 20.10
CA HIS A 84 -21.89 9.44 21.03
C HIS A 84 -22.21 8.01 20.57
N THR A 85 -21.70 7.58 19.42
CA THR A 85 -21.88 6.22 18.90
C THR A 85 -20.89 5.22 19.49
N ASN A 86 -21.23 3.93 19.43
CA ASN A 86 -20.29 2.87 19.78
C ASN A 86 -19.12 2.78 18.78
N ASN A 87 -19.37 3.12 17.51
CA ASN A 87 -18.33 3.13 16.47
C ASN A 87 -17.19 4.10 16.81
N CYS A 88 -17.51 5.31 17.27
CA CYS A 88 -16.47 6.26 17.68
C CYS A 88 -15.65 5.75 18.87
N LYS A 89 -16.28 5.06 19.83
CA LYS A 89 -15.57 4.45 20.98
C LYS A 89 -14.60 3.35 20.51
N ILE A 90 -15.07 2.45 19.65
CA ILE A 90 -14.26 1.38 19.06
C ILE A 90 -13.10 1.97 18.25
N GLU A 91 -13.39 2.93 17.36
CA GLU A 91 -12.37 3.60 16.56
C GLU A 91 -11.31 4.28 17.44
N SER A 92 -11.73 4.97 18.50
CA SER A 92 -10.81 5.68 19.40
C SER A 92 -9.92 4.71 20.18
N ALA A 93 -10.49 3.60 20.66
CA ALA A 93 -9.75 2.55 21.36
C ALA A 93 -8.75 1.86 20.43
N SER A 94 -9.15 1.50 19.21
CA SER A 94 -8.26 0.86 18.23
C SER A 94 -7.14 1.80 17.77
N ARG A 95 -7.43 3.09 17.60
CA ARG A 95 -6.40 4.08 17.27
C ARG A 95 -5.38 4.23 18.40
N ALA A 96 -5.85 4.32 19.65
CA ALA A 96 -4.97 4.39 20.81
C ALA A 96 -4.10 3.13 20.95
N ALA A 97 -4.64 1.95 20.65
CA ALA A 97 -3.89 0.71 20.63
C ALA A 97 -2.76 0.74 19.59
N CYS A 98 -3.03 1.18 18.35
CA CYS A 98 -1.99 1.35 17.33
C CYS A 98 -0.92 2.35 17.75
N TYR A 99 -1.32 3.52 18.28
CA TYR A 99 -0.37 4.54 18.75
C TYR A 99 0.54 4.02 19.84
N SER A 100 0.00 3.24 20.80
CA SER A 100 0.81 2.69 21.88
C SER A 100 1.96 1.79 21.42
N VAL A 101 1.82 1.10 20.27
CA VAL A 101 2.91 0.29 19.71
C VAL A 101 3.93 1.18 19.02
N VAL A 102 3.47 2.17 18.25
CA VAL A 102 4.36 3.14 17.58
C VAL A 102 5.18 3.93 18.62
N ASP A 103 4.57 4.35 19.72
CA ASP A 103 5.23 5.05 20.83
C ASP A 103 6.35 4.21 21.43
N LYS A 104 6.12 2.92 21.67
CA LYS A 104 7.14 1.99 22.19
C LYS A 104 8.32 1.87 21.23
N VAL A 105 8.05 1.72 19.94
CA VAL A 105 9.12 1.61 18.93
C VAL A 105 9.90 2.92 18.82
N LEU A 106 9.22 4.07 18.86
CA LEU A 106 9.85 5.38 18.86
C LEU A 106 10.77 5.57 20.07
N ALA A 107 10.30 5.22 21.27
CA ALA A 107 11.08 5.29 22.50
C ALA A 107 12.31 4.37 22.44
N SER A 108 12.13 3.12 22.01
CA SER A 108 13.22 2.17 21.84
C SER A 108 14.26 2.66 20.83
N ARG A 109 13.83 3.23 19.69
CA ARG A 109 14.75 3.78 18.69
C ARG A 109 15.54 4.94 19.26
N ARG A 110 14.90 5.93 19.90
CA ARG A 110 15.59 7.08 20.53
C ARG A 110 16.68 6.63 21.52
N SER A 111 16.37 5.67 22.39
CA SER A 111 17.35 5.12 23.32
C SER A 111 18.52 4.41 22.60
N ALA A 112 18.30 3.79 21.45
CA ALA A 112 19.39 3.21 20.65
C ALA A 112 20.28 4.32 20.04
N LEU A 113 19.67 5.39 19.51
CA LEU A 113 20.39 6.54 18.94
C LEU A 113 21.30 7.23 19.96
N GLU A 114 20.91 7.25 21.24
CA GLU A 114 21.70 7.86 22.33
C GLU A 114 22.90 7.00 22.76
N ASN A 115 22.85 5.68 22.54
CA ASN A 115 23.87 4.73 23.01
C ASN A 115 24.90 4.35 21.93
N GLU A 116 24.58 4.53 20.65
CA GLU A 116 25.51 4.29 19.55
C GLU A 116 26.24 5.60 19.17
N PHE A 117 27.58 5.59 19.16
CA PHE A 117 28.36 6.57 18.40
C PHE A 117 27.95 6.38 16.94
N TYR A 118 27.07 7.26 16.44
CA TYR A 118 26.43 7.13 15.14
C TYR A 118 27.48 7.10 14.02
N GLU A 119 27.82 5.92 13.51
CA GLU A 119 28.30 5.81 12.14
C GLU A 119 27.10 6.05 11.24
N ALA A 120 27.11 7.17 10.52
CA ALA A 120 26.05 7.54 9.60
C ALA A 120 25.83 6.40 8.60
N ASN A 121 24.74 5.67 8.77
CA ASN A 121 24.33 4.65 7.81
C ASN A 121 23.98 5.39 6.51
N ASP A 122 24.52 4.95 5.37
CA ASP A 122 24.39 5.63 4.05
C ASP A 122 22.92 5.77 3.57
N SER A 123 21.95 5.17 4.28
CA SER A 123 20.52 5.32 4.04
C SER A 123 19.72 5.30 5.35
N PRO A 124 19.52 6.46 6.02
CA PRO A 124 18.79 6.53 7.28
C PRO A 124 17.34 6.11 7.09
N ALA A 125 16.78 5.41 8.09
CA ALA A 125 15.37 5.03 8.08
C ALA A 125 14.50 6.28 8.05
N MET A 126 13.24 6.13 7.62
CA MET A 126 12.34 7.28 7.51
C MET A 126 12.13 7.99 8.87
N LEU A 127 12.08 7.23 9.97
CA LEU A 127 12.03 7.77 11.32
C LEU A 127 13.26 8.61 11.65
N ASP A 128 14.46 8.16 11.29
CA ASP A 128 15.69 8.92 11.51
C ASP A 128 15.64 10.26 10.75
N ARG A 129 15.05 10.26 9.54
CA ARG A 129 14.78 11.51 8.80
C ARG A 129 13.78 12.40 9.53
N LEU A 130 12.64 11.87 9.96
CA LEU A 130 11.62 12.64 10.70
C LEU A 130 12.18 13.25 12.00
N LEU A 131 13.10 12.55 12.68
CA LEU A 131 13.78 13.05 13.87
C LEU A 131 14.82 14.16 13.55
N SER A 132 15.31 14.22 12.32
CA SER A 132 16.31 15.20 11.87
C SER A 132 15.73 16.46 11.21
N VAL A 133 14.43 16.47 10.87
CA VAL A 133 13.78 17.61 10.22
C VAL A 133 13.76 18.81 11.16
N ASN A 134 14.36 19.92 10.72
CA ASN A 134 14.41 21.19 11.45
C ASN A 134 14.03 22.42 10.60
N GLU A 135 13.77 22.27 9.28
CA GLU A 135 13.57 23.40 8.36
C GLU A 135 12.35 24.27 8.73
N ASP A 136 11.27 23.66 9.25
CA ASP A 136 10.07 24.36 9.75
C ASP A 136 9.93 24.28 11.30
N GLY A 137 11.01 23.89 11.99
CA GLY A 137 11.02 23.52 13.41
C GLY A 137 10.90 22.01 13.63
N PRO A 138 11.26 21.51 14.84
CA PRO A 138 11.21 20.08 15.15
C PRO A 138 9.76 19.60 15.23
N LEU A 139 9.48 18.43 14.66
CA LEU A 139 8.19 17.76 14.83
C LEU A 139 7.98 17.36 16.29
N SER A 140 6.77 17.54 16.79
CA SER A 140 6.37 16.99 18.09
C SER A 140 6.30 15.46 18.04
N ASP A 141 6.47 14.81 19.19
CA ASP A 141 6.33 13.34 19.28
C ASP A 141 4.96 12.87 18.77
N THR A 142 3.91 13.65 19.03
CA THR A 142 2.57 13.35 18.52
C THR A 142 2.53 13.36 16.99
N GLU A 143 3.16 14.35 16.35
CA GLU A 143 3.23 14.41 14.88
C GLU A 143 4.05 13.27 14.30
N ILE A 144 5.18 12.92 14.92
CA ILE A 144 6.03 11.80 14.49
C ILE A 144 5.24 10.49 14.54
N VAL A 145 4.56 10.21 15.65
CA VAL A 145 3.76 9.00 15.85
C VAL A 145 2.61 8.93 14.85
N GLN A 146 1.90 10.04 14.62
CA GLN A 146 0.81 10.11 13.66
C GLN A 146 1.27 9.87 12.22
N ASN A 147 2.44 10.43 11.84
CA ASN A 147 3.01 10.21 10.52
C ASN A 147 3.41 8.75 10.33
N ILE A 148 4.12 8.15 11.29
CA ILE A 148 4.51 6.73 11.25
C ILE A 148 3.28 5.84 11.15
N TYR A 149 2.29 6.05 12.02
CA TYR A 149 1.04 5.31 12.00
C TYR A 149 0.36 5.36 10.62
N SER A 150 0.32 6.55 10.01
CA SER A 150 -0.29 6.74 8.69
C SER A 150 0.45 5.98 7.59
N ILE A 151 1.79 5.97 7.63
CA ILE A 151 2.63 5.26 6.66
C ILE A 151 2.50 3.74 6.82
N VAL A 152 2.54 3.26 8.07
CA VAL A 152 2.35 1.85 8.39
C VAL A 152 1.01 1.35 7.90
N GLY A 153 -0.08 2.05 8.24
CA GLY A 153 -1.43 1.68 7.83
C GLY A 153 -1.60 1.72 6.30
N ALA A 154 -1.20 2.82 5.67
CA ALA A 154 -1.37 2.99 4.22
C ALA A 154 -0.49 2.03 3.41
N GLY A 155 0.76 1.83 3.81
CA GLY A 155 1.70 0.98 3.10
C GLY A 155 1.34 -0.50 3.20
N ASN A 156 0.83 -0.94 4.35
CA ASN A 156 0.57 -2.36 4.60
C ASN A 156 -0.69 -2.83 3.87
N ASP A 157 -1.84 -2.26 4.22
CA ASP A 157 -3.14 -2.78 3.80
C ASP A 157 -3.31 -2.72 2.27
N THR A 158 -2.93 -1.59 1.66
CA THR A 158 -3.08 -1.39 0.22
C THR A 158 -2.17 -2.30 -0.61
N THR A 159 -0.93 -2.53 -0.14
CA THR A 159 0.04 -3.40 -0.82
C THR A 159 -0.35 -4.87 -0.66
N ALA A 160 -0.82 -5.27 0.53
CA ALA A 160 -1.26 -6.64 0.80
C ALA A 160 -2.43 -7.05 -0.11
N HIS A 161 -3.44 -6.17 -0.22
CA HIS A 161 -4.56 -6.38 -1.13
C HIS A 161 -4.14 -6.40 -2.61
N SER A 162 -3.21 -5.52 -3.01
CA SER A 162 -2.71 -5.48 -4.39
C SER A 162 -1.96 -6.75 -4.78
N LEU A 163 -1.09 -7.24 -3.89
CA LEU A 163 -0.33 -8.47 -4.09
C LEU A 163 -1.26 -9.69 -4.06
N GLY A 164 -2.18 -9.75 -3.10
CA GLY A 164 -3.19 -10.82 -3.00
C GLY A 164 -4.05 -10.93 -4.26
N HIS A 165 -4.55 -9.82 -4.78
CA HIS A 165 -5.28 -9.82 -6.06
C HIS A 165 -4.39 -10.19 -7.25
N THR A 166 -3.12 -9.76 -7.26
CA THR A 166 -2.19 -10.15 -8.32
C THR A 166 -1.97 -11.66 -8.34
N CYS A 167 -1.74 -12.29 -7.19
CA CYS A 167 -1.64 -13.74 -7.06
C CYS A 167 -2.94 -14.43 -7.52
N LEU A 168 -4.10 -13.90 -7.13
CA LEU A 168 -5.40 -14.43 -7.55
C LEU A 168 -5.58 -14.36 -9.07
N PHE A 169 -5.28 -13.21 -9.70
CA PHE A 169 -5.38 -13.07 -11.15
C PHE A 169 -4.41 -14.00 -11.89
N LEU A 170 -3.20 -14.19 -11.39
CA LEU A 170 -2.25 -15.15 -11.95
C LEU A 170 -2.78 -16.59 -11.88
N ALA A 171 -3.33 -16.99 -10.72
CA ALA A 171 -3.95 -18.31 -10.56
C ALA A 171 -5.14 -18.53 -11.51
N MET A 172 -5.94 -17.48 -11.75
CA MET A 172 -7.07 -17.52 -12.69
C MET A 172 -6.64 -17.47 -14.17
N HIS A 173 -5.43 -17.04 -14.48
CA HIS A 173 -4.93 -16.89 -15.86
C HIS A 173 -3.59 -17.62 -16.07
N PRO A 174 -3.58 -18.97 -16.15
CA PRO A 174 -2.35 -19.76 -16.24
C PRO A 174 -1.45 -19.41 -17.43
N ALA A 175 -2.03 -18.92 -18.54
CA ALA A 175 -1.25 -18.46 -19.69
C ALA A 175 -0.42 -17.21 -19.37
N VAL A 176 -1.00 -16.25 -18.63
CA VAL A 176 -0.28 -15.07 -18.14
C VAL A 176 0.80 -15.49 -17.14
N GLN A 177 0.47 -16.38 -16.21
CA GLN A 177 1.41 -16.88 -15.22
C GLN A 177 2.62 -17.56 -15.87
N ARG A 178 2.41 -18.40 -16.90
CA ARG A 178 3.52 -19.01 -17.66
C ARG A 178 4.38 -17.99 -18.38
N LYS A 179 3.77 -16.95 -18.98
CA LYS A 179 4.52 -15.87 -19.65
C LYS A 179 5.37 -15.08 -18.65
N LEU A 180 4.82 -14.78 -17.47
CA LEU A 180 5.57 -14.14 -16.38
C LEU A 180 6.69 -15.03 -15.86
N TYR A 181 6.43 -16.33 -15.67
CA TYR A 181 7.46 -17.29 -15.29
C TYR A 181 8.59 -17.35 -16.32
N GLN A 182 8.29 -17.28 -17.61
CA GLN A 182 9.32 -17.23 -18.65
C GLN A 182 10.18 -15.97 -18.52
N GLU A 183 9.59 -14.79 -18.30
CA GLU A 183 10.38 -13.56 -18.06
C GLU A 183 11.31 -13.72 -16.84
N LEU A 184 10.81 -14.32 -15.75
CA LEU A 184 11.65 -14.61 -14.58
C LEU A 184 12.82 -15.54 -14.92
N ARG A 185 12.59 -16.57 -15.73
CA ARG A 185 13.66 -17.50 -16.18
C ARG A 185 14.67 -16.85 -17.13
N ASP A 186 14.24 -15.84 -17.88
CA ASP A 186 15.11 -15.10 -18.80
C ASP A 186 15.99 -14.07 -18.06
N VAL A 187 15.48 -13.50 -16.95
CA VAL A 187 16.21 -12.52 -16.13
C VAL A 187 17.07 -13.18 -15.04
N PHE A 188 16.61 -14.31 -14.48
CA PHE A 188 17.31 -15.07 -13.43
C PHE A 188 17.71 -16.46 -13.96
N TYR A 189 18.99 -16.63 -14.29
CA TYR A 189 19.49 -17.85 -14.92
C TYR A 189 19.74 -18.99 -13.91
N SER A 190 19.88 -18.66 -12.63
CA SER A 190 19.94 -19.61 -11.51
C SER A 190 19.04 -19.18 -10.35
N ALA A 191 18.72 -20.11 -9.45
CA ALA A 191 17.92 -19.82 -8.25
C ALA A 191 18.70 -19.01 -7.20
N ASP A 192 20.03 -19.13 -7.20
CA ASP A 192 20.92 -18.46 -6.23
C ASP A 192 21.28 -17.02 -6.64
N GLU A 193 20.80 -16.58 -7.81
CA GLU A 193 21.09 -15.26 -8.31
C GLU A 193 20.44 -14.18 -7.43
N PRO A 194 21.21 -13.17 -6.97
CA PRO A 194 20.67 -12.15 -6.09
C PRO A 194 19.62 -11.31 -6.81
N ILE A 195 18.56 -10.97 -6.08
CA ILE A 195 17.56 -9.97 -6.49
C ILE A 195 18.15 -8.59 -6.26
N THR A 196 18.46 -7.87 -7.34
CA THR A 196 18.97 -6.49 -7.32
C THR A 196 18.00 -5.54 -7.99
N GLU A 197 18.12 -4.23 -7.73
CA GLU A 197 17.27 -3.22 -8.34
C GLU A 197 17.37 -3.22 -9.88
N GLU A 198 18.57 -3.47 -10.41
CA GLU A 198 18.83 -3.57 -11.85
C GLU A 198 18.07 -4.74 -12.49
N LYS A 199 17.92 -5.86 -11.80
CA LYS A 199 17.12 -6.99 -12.28
C LYS A 199 15.63 -6.72 -12.19
N LEU A 200 15.17 -6.12 -11.08
CA LEU A 200 13.76 -5.73 -10.94
C LEU A 200 13.30 -4.74 -12.03
N LYS A 201 14.23 -3.90 -12.55
CA LYS A 201 13.98 -3.01 -13.70
C LYS A 201 13.79 -3.77 -15.02
N GLN A 202 14.33 -4.97 -15.16
CA GLN A 202 14.20 -5.82 -16.36
C GLN A 202 12.86 -6.59 -16.38
N LEU A 203 12.17 -6.72 -15.24
CA LEU A 203 10.88 -7.39 -15.10
C LEU A 203 9.74 -6.47 -15.61
N SER A 204 9.69 -6.29 -16.93
CA SER A 204 8.77 -5.41 -17.64
C SER A 204 7.35 -5.98 -17.73
N TYR A 205 7.23 -7.28 -17.96
CA TYR A 205 5.96 -7.98 -18.05
C TYR A 205 5.36 -8.22 -16.67
N MET A 206 6.17 -8.50 -15.64
CA MET A 206 5.73 -8.46 -14.24
C MET A 206 5.09 -7.12 -13.89
N GLU A 207 5.69 -6.02 -14.33
CA GLU A 207 5.11 -4.69 -14.12
C GLU A 207 3.76 -4.53 -14.83
N CYS A 208 3.63 -5.08 -16.04
CA CYS A 208 2.37 -5.10 -16.77
C CYS A 208 1.29 -5.90 -16.03
N VAL A 209 1.65 -7.05 -15.46
CA VAL A 209 0.76 -7.89 -14.64
C VAL A 209 0.30 -7.12 -13.40
N ILE A 210 1.22 -6.52 -12.64
CA ILE A 210 0.88 -5.72 -11.45
C ILE A 210 -0.04 -4.55 -11.82
N LYS A 211 0.26 -3.84 -12.91
CA LYS A 211 -0.56 -2.70 -13.38
C LYS A 211 -1.97 -3.13 -13.79
N GLU A 212 -2.12 -4.26 -14.46
CA GLU A 212 -3.43 -4.80 -14.83
C GLU A 212 -4.22 -5.29 -13.60
N SER A 213 -3.54 -5.88 -12.62
CA SER A 213 -4.15 -6.21 -11.33
C SER A 213 -4.66 -4.96 -10.62
N LEU A 214 -3.86 -3.89 -10.56
CA LEU A 214 -4.26 -2.61 -9.96
C LEU A 214 -5.40 -1.92 -10.73
N ARG A 215 -5.49 -2.12 -12.05
CA ARG A 215 -6.58 -1.60 -12.87
C ARG A 215 -7.91 -2.27 -12.52
N LEU A 216 -7.90 -3.60 -12.42
CA LEU A 216 -9.12 -4.36 -12.15
C LEU A 216 -9.47 -4.42 -10.67
N ALA A 217 -8.49 -4.48 -9.78
CA ALA A 217 -8.71 -4.51 -8.34
C ALA A 217 -7.90 -3.40 -7.63
N PRO A 218 -8.23 -2.12 -7.87
CA PRO A 218 -7.53 -1.02 -7.21
C PRO A 218 -7.82 -1.05 -5.70
N PRO A 219 -6.79 -1.07 -4.83
CA PRO A 219 -7.01 -1.04 -3.38
C PRO A 219 -7.71 0.26 -2.94
N GLY A 220 -7.39 1.38 -3.58
CA GLY A 220 -8.11 2.65 -3.47
C GLY A 220 -9.12 2.83 -4.61
N ALA A 221 -10.32 2.27 -4.48
CA ALA A 221 -11.33 2.29 -5.55
C ALA A 221 -11.96 3.67 -5.81
N THR A 222 -11.88 4.59 -4.85
CA THR A 222 -12.53 5.90 -4.88
C THR A 222 -11.61 6.96 -4.26
N VAL A 223 -11.65 8.18 -4.81
CA VAL A 223 -10.97 9.35 -4.24
C VAL A 223 -11.95 10.52 -4.14
N ALA A 224 -11.88 11.27 -3.04
CA ALA A 224 -12.71 12.45 -2.82
C ALA A 224 -11.86 13.71 -2.63
N ARG A 225 -12.38 14.86 -3.09
CA ARG A 225 -11.78 16.19 -2.94
C ARG A 225 -12.88 17.20 -2.65
N GLU A 226 -12.58 18.22 -1.85
CA GLU A 226 -13.46 19.38 -1.69
C GLU A 226 -12.91 20.54 -2.54
N ALA A 227 -13.75 21.12 -3.39
CA ALA A 227 -13.42 22.30 -4.18
C ALA A 227 -13.12 23.49 -3.25
N GLN A 228 -11.87 23.95 -3.24
CA GLN A 228 -11.46 25.08 -2.39
C GLN A 228 -11.83 26.45 -3.00
N GLU A 229 -12.17 26.45 -4.29
CA GLU A 229 -12.62 27.60 -5.08
C GLU A 229 -13.63 27.14 -6.14
N ASP A 230 -14.33 28.09 -6.75
CA ASP A 230 -15.21 27.83 -7.88
C ASP A 230 -14.38 27.38 -9.10
N LEU A 231 -14.71 26.21 -9.66
CA LEU A 231 -13.96 25.61 -10.76
C LEU A 231 -14.88 25.16 -11.90
N THR A 232 -14.47 25.39 -13.14
CA THR A 232 -15.25 24.94 -14.32
C THR A 232 -14.57 23.73 -14.96
N VAL A 233 -15.29 22.61 -15.05
CA VAL A 233 -14.81 21.36 -15.67
C VAL A 233 -15.76 20.96 -16.78
N GLU A 234 -15.26 20.80 -18.01
CA GLU A 234 -16.08 20.47 -19.19
C GLU A 234 -17.30 21.41 -19.36
N GLY A 235 -17.12 22.70 -19.07
CA GLY A 235 -18.17 23.72 -19.14
C GLY A 235 -19.17 23.72 -17.98
N GLN A 236 -18.99 22.84 -16.97
CA GLN A 236 -19.83 22.78 -15.78
C GLN A 236 -19.16 23.48 -14.60
N LEU A 237 -19.88 24.39 -13.93
CA LEU A 237 -19.41 25.03 -12.71
C LEU A 237 -19.55 24.06 -11.53
N ILE A 238 -18.45 23.87 -10.81
CA ILE A 238 -18.37 23.20 -9.52
C ILE A 238 -18.08 24.30 -8.48
N PRO A 239 -19.07 24.68 -7.67
CA PRO A 239 -18.89 25.72 -6.67
C PRO A 239 -17.90 25.31 -5.57
N ARG A 240 -17.26 26.29 -4.96
CA ARG A 240 -16.49 26.13 -3.73
C ARG A 240 -17.30 25.41 -2.65
N GLY A 241 -16.64 24.52 -1.92
CA GLY A 241 -17.24 23.67 -0.89
C GLY A 241 -17.92 22.40 -1.43
N THR A 242 -17.93 22.19 -2.75
CA THR A 242 -18.47 20.97 -3.34
C THR A 242 -17.49 19.81 -3.17
N THR A 243 -17.96 18.71 -2.58
CA THR A 243 -17.22 17.44 -2.55
C THR A 243 -17.36 16.71 -3.88
N VAL A 244 -16.25 16.56 -4.59
CA VAL A 244 -16.12 15.80 -5.83
C VAL A 244 -15.59 14.41 -5.50
N VAL A 245 -16.33 13.37 -5.88
CA VAL A 245 -15.97 11.98 -5.70
C VAL A 245 -15.70 11.35 -7.07
N VAL A 246 -14.49 10.79 -7.24
CA VAL A 246 -14.07 10.11 -8.47
C VAL A 246 -13.94 8.63 -8.19
N SER A 247 -14.71 7.81 -8.91
CA SER A 247 -14.57 6.35 -8.88
C SER A 247 -13.42 5.94 -9.80
N LEU A 248 -12.29 5.56 -9.21
CA LEU A 248 -11.15 4.98 -9.94
C LEU A 248 -11.50 3.59 -10.47
N PHE A 249 -12.30 2.83 -9.72
CA PHE A 249 -12.81 1.54 -10.15
C PHE A 249 -13.61 1.62 -11.47
N ALA A 250 -14.50 2.61 -11.59
CA ALA A 250 -15.27 2.83 -12.81
C ALA A 250 -14.39 3.40 -13.93
N LEU A 251 -13.53 4.38 -13.62
CA LEU A 251 -12.57 4.96 -14.56
C LEU A 251 -11.71 3.88 -15.25
N HIS A 252 -11.18 2.95 -14.46
CA HIS A 252 -10.34 1.86 -14.93
C HIS A 252 -11.09 0.81 -15.77
N ARG A 253 -12.42 0.92 -15.89
CA ARG A 253 -13.29 0.04 -16.70
C ARG A 253 -14.03 0.77 -17.81
N ARG A 254 -13.83 2.08 -17.99
CA ARG A 254 -14.53 2.81 -19.04
C ARG A 254 -14.10 2.29 -20.42
N LYS A 255 -15.07 1.90 -21.23
CA LYS A 255 -14.84 1.26 -22.54
C LYS A 255 -14.24 2.21 -23.58
N ASP A 256 -14.40 3.52 -23.41
CA ASP A 256 -13.78 4.53 -24.27
C ASP A 256 -12.25 4.62 -24.06
N PHE A 257 -11.74 4.30 -22.87
CA PHE A 257 -10.29 4.20 -22.62
C PHE A 257 -9.74 2.80 -22.76
N TRP A 258 -10.50 1.78 -22.36
CA TRP A 258 -10.02 0.41 -22.20
C TRP A 258 -10.54 -0.58 -23.23
N GLY A 259 -11.42 -0.14 -24.14
CA GLY A 259 -12.02 -0.97 -25.18
C GLY A 259 -13.25 -1.75 -24.70
N ALA A 260 -13.87 -2.49 -25.63
CA ALA A 260 -15.08 -3.28 -25.34
C ALA A 260 -14.84 -4.39 -24.30
N ASP A 261 -13.60 -4.85 -24.18
CA ASP A 261 -13.15 -5.91 -23.29
C ASP A 261 -12.54 -5.37 -21.98
N ALA A 262 -12.90 -4.15 -21.55
CA ALA A 262 -12.36 -3.49 -20.37
C ALA A 262 -12.42 -4.32 -19.07
N GLU A 263 -13.31 -5.30 -18.95
CA GLU A 263 -13.40 -6.16 -17.76
C GLU A 263 -12.43 -7.35 -17.81
N ARG A 264 -11.82 -7.64 -18.96
CA ARG A 264 -10.88 -8.75 -19.13
C ARG A 264 -9.51 -8.38 -18.58
N PHE A 265 -8.94 -9.29 -17.79
CA PHE A 265 -7.55 -9.23 -17.36
C PHE A 265 -6.62 -9.50 -18.55
N ASP A 266 -5.94 -8.45 -19.01
CA ASP A 266 -5.01 -8.45 -20.13
C ASP A 266 -3.77 -7.58 -19.81
N PRO A 267 -2.71 -8.18 -19.24
CA PRO A 267 -1.46 -7.46 -18.94
C PRO A 267 -0.86 -6.77 -20.16
N ASP A 268 -1.07 -7.29 -21.37
CA ASP A 268 -0.48 -6.73 -22.59
C ASP A 268 -1.01 -5.30 -22.86
N ARG A 269 -2.11 -4.88 -22.22
CA ARG A 269 -2.56 -3.48 -22.23
C ARG A 269 -1.46 -2.52 -21.77
N PHE A 270 -0.54 -2.95 -20.91
CA PHE A 270 0.53 -2.11 -20.37
C PHE A 270 1.84 -2.20 -21.13
N LEU A 271 1.90 -2.96 -22.24
CA LEU A 271 3.03 -2.91 -23.16
C LEU A 271 3.16 -1.51 -23.78
N SER A 272 4.40 -1.13 -24.09
CA SER A 272 4.74 0.21 -24.53
C SER A 272 3.93 0.66 -25.75
N GLU A 273 3.72 -0.26 -26.70
CA GLU A 273 3.00 -0.07 -27.96
C GLU A 273 1.51 0.19 -27.73
N ARG A 274 0.90 -0.48 -26.74
CA ARG A 274 -0.53 -0.35 -26.42
C ARG A 274 -0.82 0.82 -25.48
N CYS A 275 0.21 1.41 -24.87
CA CYS A 275 0.07 2.61 -24.04
C CYS A 275 0.18 3.93 -24.80
N LYS A 276 0.79 3.96 -26.01
CA LYS A 276 1.15 5.21 -26.70
C LYS A 276 0.01 6.22 -26.85
N ASN A 277 -1.21 5.75 -27.10
CA ASN A 277 -2.37 6.60 -27.34
C ASN A 277 -3.33 6.67 -26.14
N ARG A 278 -2.95 6.09 -24.98
CA ARG A 278 -3.81 6.12 -23.79
C ARG A 278 -3.73 7.48 -23.12
N MET A 279 -4.89 8.04 -22.79
CA MET A 279 -4.94 9.30 -22.04
C MET A 279 -4.26 9.13 -20.67
N GLY A 280 -3.42 10.09 -20.28
CA GLY A 280 -2.59 9.98 -19.07
C GLY A 280 -3.39 9.76 -17.77
N CYS A 281 -4.62 10.27 -17.69
CA CYS A 281 -5.51 10.07 -16.55
C CYS A 281 -6.42 8.84 -16.67
N ALA A 282 -6.31 8.00 -17.70
CA ALA A 282 -7.10 6.78 -17.82
C ALA A 282 -6.69 5.70 -16.81
N PHE A 283 -5.44 5.74 -16.33
CA PHE A 283 -4.89 4.82 -15.35
C PHE A 283 -4.23 5.59 -14.20
N MET A 284 -4.85 5.54 -13.02
CA MET A 284 -4.43 6.31 -11.84
C MET A 284 -4.48 5.46 -10.55
N PRO A 285 -3.80 4.31 -10.48
CA PRO A 285 -3.84 3.44 -9.29
C PRO A 285 -3.20 4.09 -8.06
N PHE A 286 -2.32 5.07 -8.28
CA PHE A 286 -1.59 5.81 -7.24
C PHE A 286 -1.97 7.30 -7.20
N ASN A 287 -3.14 7.67 -7.77
CA ASN A 287 -3.55 9.06 -8.01
C ASN A 287 -2.52 9.86 -8.87
N THR A 288 -2.76 11.16 -9.05
CA THR A 288 -1.88 12.10 -9.76
C THR A 288 -1.91 13.48 -9.10
N GLY A 289 -1.02 14.38 -9.53
CA GLY A 289 -0.89 15.74 -9.01
C GLY A 289 -0.20 15.82 -7.64
N SER A 290 -0.38 16.95 -6.95
CA SER A 290 0.27 17.26 -5.66
C SER A 290 -0.15 16.36 -4.48
N ARG A 291 -1.22 15.57 -4.66
CA ARG A 291 -1.74 14.61 -3.67
C ARG A 291 -1.72 13.19 -4.22
N ASN A 292 -0.69 12.85 -5.01
CA ASN A 292 -0.43 11.49 -5.45
C ASN A 292 0.11 10.63 -4.29
N CYS A 293 0.23 9.32 -4.51
CA CYS A 293 0.76 8.40 -3.52
C CYS A 293 2.29 8.54 -3.40
N ILE A 294 2.73 9.01 -2.23
CA ILE A 294 4.15 9.09 -1.84
C ILE A 294 4.86 7.72 -1.87
N GLY A 295 4.12 6.65 -1.56
CA GLY A 295 4.63 5.28 -1.51
C GLY A 295 4.59 4.54 -2.86
N SER A 296 4.21 5.17 -3.97
CA SER A 296 3.99 4.48 -5.25
C SER A 296 5.20 3.68 -5.74
N ARG A 297 6.41 4.26 -5.70
CA ARG A 297 7.65 3.58 -6.07
C ARG A 297 7.98 2.42 -5.13
N TYR A 298 7.81 2.64 -3.83
CA TYR A 298 8.04 1.63 -2.81
C TYR A 298 7.08 0.43 -2.98
N ALA A 299 5.78 0.71 -3.17
CA ALA A 299 4.75 -0.31 -3.41
C ALA A 299 5.04 -1.14 -4.68
N MET A 300 5.47 -0.50 -5.78
CA MET A 300 5.84 -1.23 -6.99
C MET A 300 7.11 -2.08 -6.80
N GLN A 301 8.07 -1.63 -6.00
CA GLN A 301 9.29 -2.38 -5.73
C GLN A 301 9.05 -3.58 -4.81
N ILE A 302 8.21 -3.44 -3.79
CA ILE A 302 7.92 -4.53 -2.83
C ILE A 302 6.97 -5.59 -3.41
N MET A 303 6.11 -5.21 -4.38
CA MET A 303 5.24 -6.17 -5.08
C MET A 303 5.97 -6.97 -6.16
N LYS A 304 7.11 -6.47 -6.66
CA LYS A 304 7.97 -7.20 -7.59
C LYS A 304 8.94 -8.09 -6.82
#